data_AF-A0A3P9AX36-F1
#
_entry.id   AF-A0A3P9AX36-F1
#
_cell.length_a   1.000
_cell.length_b   1.000
_cell.length_c   1.000
_cell.angle_alpha   90.00
_cell.angle_beta   90.00
_cell.angle_gamma   90.00
#
_symmetry.space_group_name_H-M   'P 1'
#
loop_
_entity.id
_entity.type
_entity.pdbx_description
1 polymer ?
#
loop_
_entity_poly.entity_id
_entity_poly.type
_entity_poly.pdbx_seq_one_letter_code
_entity_poly.pdbx_strand_id
1 'polypeptide(L)'
;MQKYGDRDSSSNPAPTATALLNKEREKLTFLKEKLEWQKKRIEELEGERDFLRSQLSSLTSMKLDLFHEHCFYFTLSEISSRSQSRRPGFKSRLWQHFFHLTFALFSFLVQTPNDIVQRYKSLLKTFPKTKTMTKAFQKHGLDRNTVVSTSSVGELAIAVPNVYQELLSNRPSGETVLAFAKRCEAAIQGSDEVKNKIESMKAAGTLLPIQRGKSV
;
A
#
# COMPACT_ATOMS: atom_id res chain seq x y z
N MET A 1 -60.25 39.09 8.55
CA MET A 1 -60.52 37.77 7.96
C MET A 1 -60.83 37.96 6.48
N GLN A 2 -59.88 37.68 5.58
CA GLN A 2 -60.13 37.72 4.13
C GLN A 2 -59.70 36.37 3.55
N LYS A 3 -60.64 35.71 2.88
CA LYS A 3 -60.61 34.30 2.47
C LYS A 3 -59.51 34.00 1.44
N TYR A 4 -58.83 32.87 1.62
CA TYR A 4 -58.17 32.15 0.55
C TYR A 4 -59.23 31.74 -0.48
N GLY A 5 -59.12 32.28 -1.70
CA GLY A 5 -59.92 31.87 -2.84
C GLY A 5 -59.10 30.92 -3.70
N ASP A 6 -59.52 29.66 -3.74
CA ASP A 6 -59.12 28.69 -4.75
C ASP A 6 -59.30 29.30 -6.14
N ARG A 7 -58.19 29.36 -6.90
CA ARG A 7 -58.24 29.52 -8.35
C ARG A 7 -57.97 28.15 -8.97
N ASP A 8 -59.00 27.32 -9.00
CA ASP A 8 -59.09 26.22 -9.96
C ASP A 8 -59.28 26.82 -11.36
N SER A 9 -58.18 27.27 -11.95
CA SER A 9 -58.11 27.57 -13.38
C SER A 9 -57.85 26.25 -14.12
N SER A 10 -58.91 25.47 -14.28
CA SER A 10 -58.96 24.33 -15.21
C SER A 10 -59.00 24.88 -16.65
N SER A 11 -57.88 25.40 -17.09
CA SER A 11 -57.57 25.68 -18.49
C SER A 11 -57.06 24.37 -19.09
N ASN A 12 -57.93 23.62 -19.77
CA ASN A 12 -57.51 22.47 -20.56
C ASN A 12 -56.44 22.94 -21.57
N PRO A 13 -55.18 22.46 -21.46
CA PRO A 13 -54.14 22.90 -22.37
C PRO A 13 -54.50 22.49 -23.79
N ALA A 14 -54.11 23.30 -24.78
CA ALA A 14 -54.33 22.96 -26.18
C ALA A 14 -53.81 21.53 -26.47
N PRO A 15 -54.53 20.72 -27.26
CA PRO A 15 -54.22 19.30 -27.47
C PRO A 15 -52.79 19.06 -28.01
N THR A 16 -52.23 20.04 -28.72
CA THR A 16 -50.82 20.02 -29.16
C THR A 16 -49.84 20.21 -28.01
N ALA A 17 -50.15 21.09 -27.05
CA ALA A 17 -49.31 21.30 -25.87
C ALA A 17 -49.35 20.11 -24.91
N THR A 18 -50.52 19.46 -24.74
CA THR A 18 -50.63 18.23 -23.94
C THR A 18 -49.86 17.06 -24.56
N ALA A 19 -49.89 16.91 -25.89
CA ALA A 19 -49.14 15.88 -26.60
C ALA A 19 -47.62 16.05 -26.43
N LEU A 20 -47.11 17.29 -26.49
CA LEU A 20 -45.69 17.57 -26.25
C LEU A 20 -45.27 17.27 -24.81
N LEU A 21 -46.06 17.70 -23.83
CA LEU A 21 -45.80 17.39 -22.41
C LEU A 21 -45.82 15.89 -22.13
N ASN A 22 -46.72 15.13 -22.76
CA ASN A 22 -46.75 13.67 -22.62
C ASN A 22 -45.50 13.03 -23.23
N LYS A 23 -45.07 13.49 -24.41
CA LYS A 23 -43.82 13.02 -25.05
C LYS A 23 -42.57 13.32 -24.21
N GLU A 24 -42.53 14.48 -23.55
CA GLU A 24 -41.44 14.82 -22.63
C GLU A 24 -41.48 13.97 -21.36
N ARG A 25 -42.68 13.73 -20.80
CA ARG A 25 -42.86 12.83 -19.65
C ARG A 25 -42.41 11.41 -19.96
N GLU A 26 -42.77 10.87 -21.11
CA GLU A 26 -42.34 9.54 -21.58
C GLU A 26 -40.81 9.45 -21.73
N LYS A 27 -40.17 10.49 -22.27
CA LYS A 27 -38.71 10.55 -22.34
C LYS A 27 -38.08 10.60 -20.95
N LEU A 28 -38.65 11.39 -20.04
CA LEU A 28 -38.17 11.48 -18.66
C LEU A 28 -38.33 10.16 -17.90
N THR A 29 -39.45 9.44 -18.08
CA THR A 29 -39.62 8.12 -17.47
C THR A 29 -38.61 7.13 -18.01
N PHE A 30 -38.43 7.07 -19.34
CA PHE A 30 -37.43 6.20 -19.96
C PHE A 30 -35.99 6.50 -19.48
N LEU A 31 -35.61 7.79 -19.41
CA LEU A 31 -34.28 8.17 -18.93
C LEU A 31 -34.08 7.85 -17.45
N LYS A 32 -35.12 8.02 -16.62
CA LYS A 32 -35.09 7.63 -15.20
C LYS A 32 -34.89 6.13 -15.05
N GLU A 33 -35.64 5.32 -15.80
CA GLU A 33 -35.48 3.85 -15.78
C GLU A 33 -34.09 3.42 -16.22
N LYS A 34 -33.55 4.04 -17.28
CA LYS A 34 -32.18 3.77 -17.74
C LYS A 34 -31.13 4.13 -16.69
N LEU A 35 -31.31 5.26 -16.01
CA LEU A 35 -30.42 5.71 -14.94
C LEU A 35 -30.46 4.74 -13.75
N GLU A 36 -31.65 4.31 -13.33
CA GLU A 36 -31.82 3.32 -12.26
C GLU A 36 -31.22 1.95 -12.64
N TRP A 37 -31.38 1.53 -13.89
CA TRP A 37 -30.74 0.31 -14.40
C TRP A 37 -29.21 0.43 -14.35
N GLN A 38 -28.65 1.56 -14.78
CA GLN A 38 -27.22 1.81 -14.73
C GLN A 38 -26.68 1.83 -13.29
N LYS A 39 -27.42 2.43 -12.35
CA LYS A 39 -27.05 2.42 -10.93
C LYS A 39 -26.99 1.00 -10.37
N LYS A 40 -28.01 0.18 -10.61
CA LYS A 40 -28.02 -1.24 -10.19
C LYS A 40 -26.85 -2.00 -10.78
N ARG A 41 -26.52 -1.76 -12.04
CA ARG A 41 -25.37 -2.41 -12.70
C ARG A 41 -24.04 -1.99 -12.09
N ILE A 42 -23.89 -0.71 -11.71
CA ILE A 42 -22.71 -0.24 -11.00
C ILE A 42 -22.60 -0.94 -9.64
N GLU A 43 -23.67 -0.96 -8.85
CA GLU A 43 -23.69 -1.59 -7.53
C GLU A 43 -23.30 -3.08 -7.58
N GLU A 44 -23.82 -3.81 -8.57
CA GLU A 44 -23.46 -5.21 -8.82
C GLU A 44 -21.96 -5.37 -9.15
N LEU A 45 -21.43 -4.56 -10.08
CA LEU A 45 -20.01 -4.59 -10.46
C LEU A 45 -19.08 -4.18 -9.30
N GLU A 46 -19.52 -3.25 -8.46
CA GLU A 46 -18.78 -2.86 -7.26
C GLU A 46 -18.77 -3.99 -6.22
N GLY A 47 -19.89 -4.70 -6.06
CA GLY A 47 -19.97 -5.90 -5.23
C GLY A 47 -19.01 -7.01 -5.71
N GLU A 48 -18.98 -7.29 -7.01
CA GLU A 48 -18.04 -8.25 -7.60
C GLU A 48 -16.58 -7.83 -7.38
N ARG A 49 -16.25 -6.56 -7.63
CA ARG A 49 -14.92 -5.98 -7.39
C ARG A 49 -14.50 -6.17 -5.93
N ASP A 50 -15.37 -5.86 -4.99
CA ASP A 50 -15.05 -5.88 -3.57
C ASP A 50 -14.96 -7.31 -3.05
N PHE A 51 -15.78 -8.23 -3.56
CA PHE A 51 -15.62 -9.66 -3.33
C PHE A 51 -14.26 -10.17 -3.81
N LEU A 52 -13.85 -9.86 -5.04
CA LEU A 52 -12.56 -10.28 -5.57
C LEU A 52 -11.39 -9.67 -4.80
N ARG A 53 -11.49 -8.40 -4.40
CA ARG A 53 -10.50 -7.75 -3.51
C ARG A 53 -10.41 -8.45 -2.16
N SER A 54 -11.54 -8.85 -1.58
CA SER A 54 -11.57 -9.61 -0.32
C SER A 54 -10.91 -10.99 -0.47
N GLN A 55 -11.20 -11.71 -1.55
CA GLN A 55 -10.57 -13.00 -1.85
C GLN A 55 -9.04 -12.85 -1.99
N LEU A 56 -8.59 -11.84 -2.73
CA LEU A 56 -7.16 -11.54 -2.88
C LEU A 56 -6.51 -11.12 -1.56
N SER A 57 -7.19 -10.32 -0.74
CA SER A 57 -6.70 -9.92 0.59
C SER A 57 -6.54 -11.13 1.52
N SER A 58 -7.52 -12.04 1.54
CA SER A 58 -7.43 -13.28 2.31
C SER A 58 -6.25 -14.14 1.87
N LEU A 59 -6.10 -14.35 0.55
CA LEU A 59 -5.01 -15.17 0.00
C LEU A 59 -3.63 -14.54 0.24
N THR A 60 -3.53 -13.22 0.16
CA THR A 60 -2.28 -12.49 0.43
C THR A 60 -1.91 -12.52 1.91
N SER A 61 -2.88 -12.41 2.83
CA SER A 61 -2.64 -12.55 4.27
C SER A 61 -2.10 -13.95 4.62
N MET A 62 -2.76 -15.01 4.14
CA MET A 62 -2.31 -16.39 4.35
C MET A 62 -0.90 -16.64 3.80
N LYS A 63 -0.59 -16.04 2.63
CA LYS A 63 0.73 -16.13 2.03
C LYS A 63 1.77 -15.37 2.87
N LEU A 64 1.44 -14.21 3.41
CA LEU A 64 2.36 -13.43 4.24
C LEU A 64 2.73 -14.18 5.54
N ASP A 65 1.77 -14.86 6.15
CA ASP A 65 2.00 -15.69 7.34
C ASP A 65 2.91 -16.89 7.04
N LEU A 66 2.65 -17.58 5.91
CA LEU A 66 3.54 -18.65 5.43
C LEU A 66 4.97 -18.14 5.17
N PHE A 67 5.11 -16.92 4.64
CA PHE A 67 6.43 -16.31 4.37
C PHE A 67 7.16 -15.90 5.65
N HIS A 68 6.45 -15.46 6.70
CA HIS A 68 7.04 -15.13 7.99
C HIS A 68 7.61 -16.40 8.65
N GLU A 69 6.84 -17.49 8.62
CA GLU A 69 7.27 -18.80 9.09
C GLU A 69 8.44 -19.34 8.25
N HIS A 70 8.40 -19.26 6.92
CA HIS A 70 9.49 -19.75 6.07
C HIS A 70 10.79 -18.94 6.24
N CYS A 71 10.71 -17.63 6.47
CA CYS A 71 11.88 -16.79 6.74
C CYS A 71 12.46 -17.08 8.14
N PHE A 72 11.59 -17.32 9.12
CA PHE A 72 11.96 -17.71 10.48
C PHE A 72 12.60 -19.10 10.53
N TYR A 73 11.97 -20.10 9.92
CA TYR A 73 12.49 -21.46 9.80
C TYR A 73 13.79 -21.51 9.02
N PHE A 74 13.90 -20.82 7.87
CA PHE A 74 15.15 -20.77 7.12
C PHE A 74 16.29 -20.17 7.96
N THR A 75 16.00 -19.12 8.74
CA THR A 75 16.98 -18.49 9.63
C THR A 75 17.44 -19.44 10.75
N LEU A 76 16.53 -20.25 11.31
CA LEU A 76 16.86 -21.26 12.31
C LEU A 76 17.61 -22.47 11.72
N SER A 77 17.19 -22.96 10.56
CA SER A 77 17.85 -24.07 9.86
C SER A 77 19.26 -23.70 9.41
N GLU A 78 19.49 -22.46 8.99
CA GLU A 78 20.83 -21.96 8.59
C GLU A 78 21.76 -21.77 9.80
N ILE A 79 21.24 -21.41 10.98
CA ILE A 79 22.00 -21.38 12.25
C ILE A 79 22.40 -22.80 12.66
N SER A 80 21.47 -23.76 12.58
CA SER A 80 21.72 -25.17 12.89
C SER A 80 22.73 -25.80 11.91
N SER A 81 22.61 -25.50 10.62
CA SER A 81 23.49 -26.02 9.56
C SER A 81 24.90 -25.45 9.61
N ARG A 82 25.13 -24.31 10.27
CA ARG A 82 26.48 -23.71 10.37
C ARG A 82 27.35 -24.38 11.43
N SER A 83 26.74 -25.17 12.30
CA SER A 83 27.40 -26.00 13.30
C SER A 83 28.02 -27.27 12.70
N GLN A 84 27.59 -27.69 11.50
CA GLN A 84 28.04 -28.92 10.88
C GLN A 84 28.24 -28.75 9.37
N SER A 85 29.48 -28.92 8.92
CA SER A 85 29.88 -29.19 7.53
C SER A 85 30.22 -28.00 6.61
N ARG A 86 31.53 -27.88 6.38
CA ARG A 86 32.15 -27.22 5.23
C ARG A 86 32.15 -28.18 4.04
N ARG A 87 31.22 -28.11 3.07
CA ARG A 87 31.44 -28.59 1.68
C ARG A 87 30.56 -27.83 0.66
N PRO A 88 31.11 -27.29 -0.44
CA PRO A 88 30.34 -26.63 -1.49
C PRO A 88 30.04 -27.57 -2.67
N GLY A 89 28.89 -27.40 -3.32
CA GLY A 89 28.66 -27.92 -4.68
C GLY A 89 27.52 -28.91 -4.83
N PHE A 90 26.26 -28.44 -4.76
CA PHE A 90 25.13 -29.04 -5.51
C PHE A 90 23.84 -28.20 -5.50
N LYS A 91 23.73 -27.16 -4.67
CA LYS A 91 22.46 -26.45 -4.41
C LYS A 91 22.27 -25.13 -5.18
N SER A 92 23.10 -24.78 -6.17
CA SER A 92 23.14 -23.39 -6.69
C SER A 92 21.95 -23.02 -7.59
N ARG A 93 21.52 -23.88 -8.52
CA ARG A 93 20.52 -23.51 -9.55
C ARG A 93 19.08 -23.48 -9.04
N LEU A 94 18.66 -24.48 -8.27
CA LEU A 94 17.32 -24.51 -7.68
C LEU A 94 17.15 -23.37 -6.64
N TRP A 95 18.22 -23.07 -5.90
CA TRP A 95 18.22 -22.00 -4.91
C TRP A 95 18.17 -20.62 -5.57
N GLN A 96 18.89 -20.43 -6.68
CA GLN A 96 18.75 -19.22 -7.51
C GLN A 96 17.32 -19.07 -8.05
N HIS A 97 16.71 -20.13 -8.58
CA HIS A 97 15.34 -20.06 -9.10
C HIS A 97 14.30 -19.79 -8.02
N PHE A 98 14.40 -20.47 -6.87
CA PHE A 98 13.53 -20.25 -5.72
C PHE A 98 13.72 -18.83 -5.14
N PHE A 99 14.96 -18.34 -5.08
CA PHE A 99 15.28 -16.98 -4.67
C PHE A 99 14.70 -15.93 -5.65
N HIS A 100 14.78 -16.17 -6.96
CA HIS A 100 14.18 -15.28 -7.97
C HIS A 100 12.64 -15.31 -7.93
N LEU A 101 12.03 -16.46 -7.71
CA LEU A 101 10.57 -16.59 -7.62
C LEU A 101 10.03 -15.94 -6.34
N THR A 102 10.73 -16.12 -5.21
CA THR A 102 10.42 -15.43 -3.96
C THR A 102 10.66 -13.93 -4.07
N PHE A 103 11.76 -13.48 -4.73
CA PHE A 103 12.05 -12.07 -5.02
C PHE A 103 10.99 -11.41 -5.91
N ALA A 104 10.55 -12.08 -6.98
CA ALA A 104 9.49 -11.59 -7.85
C ALA A 104 8.18 -11.44 -7.06
N LEU A 105 7.78 -12.45 -6.29
CA LEU A 105 6.60 -12.37 -5.43
C LEU A 105 6.75 -11.29 -4.34
N PHE A 106 7.95 -11.04 -3.83
CA PHE A 106 8.22 -10.04 -2.79
C PHE A 106 8.20 -8.60 -3.30
N SER A 107 8.68 -8.35 -4.53
CA SER A 107 8.50 -7.05 -5.22
C SER A 107 7.03 -6.71 -5.46
N PHE A 108 6.18 -7.73 -5.67
CA PHE A 108 4.73 -7.56 -5.83
C PHE A 108 3.97 -7.29 -4.51
N LEU A 109 4.59 -7.48 -3.34
CA LEU A 109 3.94 -7.38 -2.03
C LEU A 109 4.14 -6.03 -1.32
N VAL A 110 4.89 -5.09 -1.89
CA VAL A 110 5.06 -3.74 -1.34
C VAL A 110 3.88 -2.87 -1.73
N GLN A 111 2.73 -3.16 -1.16
CA GLN A 111 1.51 -2.47 -1.55
C GLN A 111 1.21 -1.31 -0.61
N THR A 112 1.70 -1.38 0.63
CA THR A 112 1.43 -0.37 1.66
C THR A 112 2.72 0.19 2.29
N PRO A 113 2.66 1.43 2.82
CA PRO A 113 3.74 1.98 3.64
C PRO A 113 4.09 1.10 4.86
N ASN A 114 3.11 0.38 5.41
CA ASN A 114 3.32 -0.49 6.56
C ASN A 114 4.20 -1.70 6.20
N ASP A 115 4.07 -2.24 4.99
CA ASP A 115 4.91 -3.34 4.50
C ASP A 115 6.40 -2.94 4.42
N ILE A 116 6.68 -1.66 4.14
CA ILE A 116 8.04 -1.12 4.22
C ILE A 116 8.53 -1.12 5.66
N VAL A 117 7.73 -0.60 6.60
CA VAL A 117 8.10 -0.52 8.02
C VAL A 117 8.41 -1.91 8.57
N GLN A 118 7.58 -2.91 8.26
CA GLN A 118 7.80 -4.28 8.71
C GLN A 118 9.11 -4.85 8.18
N ARG A 119 9.41 -4.66 6.89
CA ARG A 119 10.67 -5.13 6.30
C ARG A 119 11.88 -4.39 6.84
N TYR A 120 11.76 -3.10 7.08
CA TYR A 120 12.82 -2.32 7.72
C TYR A 120 13.13 -2.87 9.12
N LYS A 121 12.10 -3.20 9.92
CA LYS A 121 12.27 -3.86 11.23
C LYS A 121 12.92 -5.25 11.12
N SER A 122 12.53 -6.05 10.13
CA SER A 122 13.15 -7.36 9.86
C SER A 122 14.62 -7.27 9.44
N LEU A 123 14.96 -6.25 8.63
CA LEU A 123 16.34 -5.93 8.28
C LEU A 123 17.16 -5.56 9.51
N LEU A 124 16.63 -4.72 10.41
CA LEU A 124 17.31 -4.35 11.65
C LEU A 124 17.63 -5.57 12.53
N LYS A 125 16.72 -6.54 12.62
CA LYS A 125 16.96 -7.79 13.38
C LYS A 125 18.05 -8.67 12.75
N THR A 126 18.24 -8.56 11.44
CA THR A 126 19.14 -9.42 10.67
C THR A 126 20.51 -8.77 10.49
N PHE A 127 20.57 -7.45 10.43
CA PHE A 127 21.77 -6.62 10.26
C PHE A 127 22.92 -7.07 11.16
N PRO A 128 22.75 -7.23 12.50
CA PRO A 128 23.86 -7.60 13.38
C PRO A 128 24.43 -9.00 13.09
N LYS A 129 23.60 -9.88 12.48
CA LYS A 129 23.96 -11.27 12.17
C LYS A 129 24.67 -11.38 10.82
N THR A 130 24.36 -10.48 9.90
CA THR A 130 24.93 -10.43 8.55
C THR A 130 26.00 -9.36 8.52
N LYS A 131 27.27 -9.79 8.63
CA LYS A 131 28.47 -8.92 8.67
C LYS A 131 28.49 -7.73 7.68
N THR A 132 27.71 -7.77 6.58
CA THR A 132 27.61 -6.69 5.58
C THR A 132 26.16 -6.39 5.21
N MET A 133 25.91 -5.14 4.78
CA MET A 133 24.59 -4.67 4.35
C MET A 133 24.04 -5.31 3.11
N THR A 134 24.88 -5.51 2.12
CA THR A 134 24.49 -6.25 0.93
C THR A 134 24.01 -7.66 1.28
N LYS A 135 24.64 -8.35 2.24
CA LYS A 135 24.18 -9.67 2.69
C LYS A 135 22.87 -9.62 3.47
N ALA A 136 22.66 -8.58 4.28
CA ALA A 136 21.38 -8.36 4.96
C ALA A 136 20.25 -8.20 3.93
N PHE A 137 20.45 -7.33 2.93
CA PHE A 137 19.44 -7.06 1.90
C PHE A 137 19.18 -8.28 1.03
N GLN A 138 20.22 -8.99 0.60
CA GLN A 138 20.08 -10.24 -0.15
C GLN A 138 19.29 -11.30 0.63
N LYS A 139 19.52 -11.47 1.94
CA LYS A 139 18.77 -12.43 2.75
C LYS A 139 17.26 -12.14 2.79
N HIS A 140 16.88 -10.87 2.67
CA HIS A 140 15.48 -10.42 2.61
C HIS A 140 14.97 -10.23 1.18
N GLY A 141 15.75 -10.60 0.15
CA GLY A 141 15.36 -10.40 -1.24
C GLY A 141 15.14 -8.93 -1.59
N LEU A 142 15.94 -8.03 -1.00
CA LEU A 142 15.84 -6.58 -1.22
C LEU A 142 17.04 -6.09 -2.05
N ASP A 143 16.74 -5.23 -3.03
CA ASP A 143 17.77 -4.49 -3.75
C ASP A 143 18.21 -3.24 -2.95
N ARG A 144 19.49 -2.87 -3.06
CA ARG A 144 20.05 -1.72 -2.34
C ARG A 144 19.29 -0.43 -2.64
N ASN A 145 18.97 -0.15 -3.90
CA ASN A 145 18.29 1.09 -4.28
C ASN A 145 16.88 1.14 -3.72
N THR A 146 16.21 -0.01 -3.65
CA THR A 146 14.88 -0.14 -3.03
C THR A 146 14.94 0.17 -1.54
N VAL A 147 15.94 -0.36 -0.82
CA VAL A 147 16.09 -0.06 0.61
C VAL A 147 16.43 1.41 0.83
N VAL A 148 17.33 1.99 0.03
CA VAL A 148 17.70 3.41 0.14
C VAL A 148 16.48 4.31 -0.10
N SER A 149 15.73 4.09 -1.17
CA SER A 149 14.58 4.94 -1.54
C SER A 149 13.40 4.84 -0.58
N THR A 150 13.23 3.69 0.08
CA THR A 150 12.14 3.47 1.06
C THR A 150 12.57 3.63 2.51
N SER A 151 13.86 3.83 2.78
CA SER A 151 14.40 3.94 4.14
C SER A 151 13.77 5.05 4.97
N SER A 152 13.42 6.18 4.35
CA SER A 152 12.77 7.33 5.00
C SER A 152 11.49 6.96 5.73
N VAL A 153 10.71 6.04 5.17
CA VAL A 153 9.46 5.53 5.75
C VAL A 153 9.73 4.77 7.05
N GLY A 154 10.71 3.86 7.02
CA GLY A 154 11.09 3.06 8.19
C GLY A 154 11.77 3.90 9.28
N GLU A 155 12.65 4.82 8.88
CA GLU A 155 13.33 5.76 9.77
C GLU A 155 12.32 6.63 10.53
N LEU A 156 11.38 7.25 9.81
CA LEU A 156 10.37 8.12 10.41
C LEU A 156 9.42 7.34 11.32
N ALA A 157 8.96 6.17 10.87
CA ALA A 157 8.06 5.32 11.66
C ALA A 157 8.65 4.85 12.99
N ILE A 158 9.98 4.68 13.06
CA ILE A 158 10.68 4.23 14.29
C ILE A 158 11.14 5.42 15.14
N ALA A 159 11.67 6.48 14.52
CA ALA A 159 12.22 7.61 15.25
C ALA A 159 11.14 8.57 15.76
N VAL A 160 10.13 8.85 14.93
CA VAL A 160 9.06 9.81 15.22
C VAL A 160 7.71 9.28 14.74
N PRO A 161 7.11 8.33 15.50
CA PRO A 161 5.85 7.69 15.11
C PRO A 161 4.71 8.68 14.90
N ASN A 162 4.66 9.78 15.65
CA ASN A 162 3.60 10.78 15.58
C ASN A 162 3.53 11.44 14.19
N VAL A 163 4.67 11.93 13.69
CA VAL A 163 4.77 12.55 12.36
C VAL A 163 4.47 11.52 11.26
N TYR A 164 4.91 10.28 11.44
CA TYR A 164 4.60 9.21 10.51
C TYR A 164 3.08 8.95 10.40
N GLN A 165 2.36 8.88 11.53
CA GLN A 165 0.90 8.67 11.54
C GLN A 165 0.14 9.84 10.92
N GLU A 166 0.61 11.07 11.12
CA GLU A 166 0.04 12.25 10.47
C GLU A 166 0.20 12.19 8.94
N LEU A 167 1.40 11.86 8.45
CA LEU A 167 1.65 11.71 7.01
C LEU A 167 0.83 10.57 6.38
N LEU A 168 0.62 9.48 7.12
CA LEU A 168 -0.25 8.38 6.70
C LEU A 168 -1.72 8.81 6.59
N SER A 169 -2.21 9.59 7.56
CA SER A 169 -3.60 10.09 7.56
C SER A 169 -3.83 11.08 6.43
N ASN A 170 -2.83 11.92 6.13
CA ASN A 170 -2.84 12.90 5.05
C ASN A 170 -2.41 12.30 3.69
N ARG A 171 -2.59 11.00 3.48
CA ARG A 171 -2.21 10.34 2.22
C ARG A 171 -3.30 10.52 1.15
N PRO A 172 -2.98 11.10 -0.02
CA PRO A 172 -3.97 11.22 -1.09
C PRO A 172 -4.31 9.84 -1.67
N SER A 173 -5.57 9.68 -2.06
CA SER A 173 -6.06 8.46 -2.69
C SER A 173 -5.30 8.19 -3.99
N GLY A 174 -4.74 6.98 -4.14
CA GLY A 174 -3.97 6.57 -5.32
C GLY A 174 -2.48 6.91 -5.32
N GLU A 175 -1.94 7.50 -4.25
CA GLU A 175 -0.49 7.78 -4.16
C GLU A 175 0.35 6.50 -4.20
N THR A 176 1.41 6.48 -5.01
CA THR A 176 2.36 5.36 -5.00
C THR A 176 3.18 5.32 -3.71
N VAL A 177 3.62 4.14 -3.30
CA VAL A 177 4.44 3.96 -2.09
C VAL A 177 5.76 4.74 -2.18
N LEU A 178 6.33 4.89 -3.37
CA LEU A 178 7.56 5.66 -3.58
C LEU A 178 7.34 7.17 -3.41
N ALA A 179 6.20 7.70 -3.87
CA ALA A 179 5.85 9.10 -3.65
C ALA A 179 5.65 9.39 -2.16
N PHE A 180 5.00 8.47 -1.43
CA PHE A 180 4.90 8.54 0.02
C PHE A 180 6.28 8.58 0.71
N ALA A 181 7.22 7.74 0.26
CA ALA A 181 8.59 7.72 0.77
C ALA A 181 9.32 9.06 0.55
N LYS A 182 9.10 9.72 -0.60
CA LYS A 182 9.63 11.06 -0.87
C LYS A 182 9.01 12.12 0.05
N ARG A 183 7.72 12.03 0.38
CA ARG A 183 7.09 12.94 1.37
C ARG A 183 7.67 12.74 2.76
N CYS A 184 7.89 11.48 3.17
CA CYS A 184 8.59 11.19 4.43
C CYS A 184 10.00 11.75 4.43
N GLU A 185 10.70 11.68 3.30
CA GLU A 185 12.02 12.28 3.15
C GLU A 185 11.98 13.80 3.29
N ALA A 186 11.06 14.48 2.62
CA ALA A 186 10.89 15.92 2.74
C ALA A 186 10.57 16.34 4.18
N ALA A 187 9.72 15.58 4.88
CA ALA A 187 9.42 15.83 6.30
C ALA A 187 10.65 15.69 7.20
N ILE A 188 11.55 14.74 6.92
CA ILE A 188 12.82 14.58 7.64
C ILE A 188 13.78 15.73 7.32
N GLN A 189 13.82 16.22 6.08
CA GLN A 189 14.69 17.34 5.70
C GLN A 189 14.17 18.70 6.17
N GLY A 190 12.85 18.83 6.39
CA GLY A 190 12.23 20.08 6.84
C GLY A 190 12.33 20.36 8.34
N SER A 191 12.72 19.37 9.16
CA SER A 191 12.91 19.54 10.61
C SER A 191 14.28 19.00 11.02
N ASP A 192 15.13 19.91 11.47
CA ASP A 192 16.47 19.57 11.98
C ASP A 192 16.38 18.70 13.24
N GLU A 193 15.33 18.84 14.04
CA GLU A 193 15.08 18.01 15.22
C GLU A 193 14.88 16.53 14.84
N VAL A 194 14.03 16.26 13.84
CA VAL A 194 13.76 14.91 13.34
C VAL A 194 15.02 14.31 12.73
N LYS A 195 15.76 15.10 11.96
CA LYS A 195 17.03 14.69 11.33
C LYS A 195 18.09 14.30 12.36
N ASN A 196 18.34 15.16 13.34
CA ASN A 196 19.32 14.91 14.40
C ASN A 196 18.93 13.69 15.24
N LYS A 197 17.63 13.49 15.49
CA LYS A 197 17.13 12.30 16.19
C LYS A 197 17.41 11.02 15.40
N ILE A 198 17.14 11.02 14.09
CA ILE A 198 17.40 9.88 13.19
C ILE A 198 18.90 9.57 13.14
N GLU A 199 19.76 10.58 13.01
CA GLU A 199 21.23 10.41 13.00
C GLU A 199 21.73 9.81 14.32
N SER A 200 21.22 10.29 15.46
CA SER A 200 21.53 9.72 16.78
C SER A 200 21.10 8.25 16.89
N MET A 201 19.93 7.90 16.35
CA MET A 201 19.44 6.51 16.36
C MET A 201 20.18 5.60 15.39
N LYS A 202 20.73 6.13 14.29
CA LYS A 202 21.66 5.41 13.40
C LYS A 202 22.97 5.10 14.11
N ALA A 203 23.53 6.07 14.83
CA ALA A 203 24.75 5.88 15.62
C ALA A 203 24.55 4.85 16.75
N ALA A 204 23.37 4.86 17.39
CA ALA A 204 23.00 3.89 18.42
C ALA A 204 22.72 2.47 17.87
N GLY A 205 22.71 2.26 16.55
CA GLY A 205 22.38 0.98 15.92
C GLY A 205 20.90 0.59 16.00
N THR A 206 20.02 1.53 16.37
CA THR A 206 18.56 1.32 16.37
C THR A 206 17.95 1.51 14.98
N LEU A 207 18.64 2.25 14.10
CA LEU A 207 18.30 2.42 12.68
C LEU A 207 19.41 1.91 11.78
N LEU A 208 19.08 1.63 10.51
CA LEU A 208 20.06 1.16 9.54
C LEU A 208 21.02 2.31 9.19
N PRO A 209 22.34 2.08 9.17
CA PRO A 209 23.34 3.07 8.76
C PRO A 209 23.33 3.25 7.24
N ILE A 210 22.25 3.82 6.71
CA ILE A 210 22.06 4.10 5.29
C ILE A 210 22.05 5.62 5.11
N GLN A 211 22.89 6.09 4.18
CA GLN A 211 22.89 7.47 3.74
C GLN A 211 22.08 7.57 2.46
N ARG A 212 21.08 8.47 2.46
CA ARG A 212 20.39 8.89 1.24
C ARG A 212 21.30 9.90 0.55
N GLY A 213 21.56 9.71 -0.74
CA GLY A 213 22.35 10.67 -1.50
C GLY A 213 21.68 12.05 -1.39
N LYS A 214 22.47 13.10 -1.20
CA LYS A 214 21.94 14.47 -1.25
C LYS A 214 21.25 14.62 -2.60
N SER A 215 19.99 15.02 -2.61
CA SER A 215 19.41 15.56 -3.85
C SER A 215 20.30 16.72 -4.24
N VAL A 216 21.02 16.56 -5.35
CA VAL A 216 21.74 17.65 -6.01
C VAL A 216 20.73 18.69 -6.47
#